data_AF-A0A8J3KA84-F1
#
_entry.id   AF-A0A8J3KA84-F1
#
_cell.length_a   1.000
_cell.length_b   1.000
_cell.length_c   1.000
_cell.angle_alpha   90.00
_cell.angle_beta   90.00
_cell.angle_gamma   90.00
#
_symmetry.space_group_name_H-M   'P 1'
#
loop_
_entity.id
_entity.type
_entity.pdbx_description
1 polymer ?
#
loop_
_entity_poly.entity_id
_entity_poly.type
_entity_poly.pdbx_seq_one_letter_code
_entity_poly.pdbx_strand_id
1 'polypeptide(L)'
;MSVFTRRDAEQVATGLARSSSDPAGPLWRGWVQEFPDAFVVWTTPAADQQAAPGAGAKVLIERSTGAEAVFGSIAAEQAHDQWRRDPGRICARRAVGAVQRLGRAGGLDTSLTVSAVLTFADGRSVTAVGSKVDAEPVHHPLVAAWLRGQPGGMKTRGQSRHAELIVLSDWLLRADAGRAAAGLAPTSLSEARDELGRARVQLHHLRDGAIPQPAAATPCAGCLRAWVDFGVLDDALLHLTDPITPHPRNELPGTRFPAMVTAALNEAGWGAFPDPADRVSLAEAVIEQIADETGLPPLAPVRQIFAEFGPSLLMTVRGRGAQNWITPYRIGHDGLTGVRDVLTDLGRRLGRAVFPIGLDDDGAVLAVDADGRVFAADQGGEWCYGHGFDVAVTALTLGQSPDRVREDGTMELTGLGGL
;
A
#
# COMPACT_ATOMS: atom_id res chain seq x y z
N MET A 1 -14.91 -14.29 12.18
CA MET A 1 -13.83 -13.63 12.94
C MET A 1 -12.66 -14.60 12.95
N SER A 2 -11.59 -14.29 12.21
CA SER A 2 -10.39 -15.14 12.22
C SER A 2 -9.67 -14.95 13.56
N VAL A 3 -9.36 -16.04 14.26
CA VAL A 3 -8.68 -16.02 15.57
C VAL A 3 -7.18 -16.10 15.30
N PHE A 4 -6.39 -15.21 15.92
CA PHE A 4 -4.93 -15.24 15.80
C PHE A 4 -4.39 -16.52 16.45
N THR A 5 -3.60 -17.29 15.71
CA THR A 5 -3.14 -18.62 16.14
C THR A 5 -1.70 -18.59 16.67
N ARG A 6 -1.30 -19.67 17.36
CA ARG A 6 0.08 -19.86 17.78
C ARG A 6 1.05 -19.86 16.60
N ARG A 7 0.64 -20.44 15.46
CA ARG A 7 1.44 -20.46 14.22
C ARG A 7 1.71 -19.05 13.72
N ASP A 8 0.70 -18.18 13.76
CA ASP A 8 0.85 -16.76 13.40
C ASP A 8 1.85 -16.08 14.34
N ALA A 9 1.74 -16.30 15.66
CA ALA A 9 2.69 -15.73 16.64
C ALA A 9 4.15 -16.21 16.41
N GLU A 10 4.36 -17.48 16.09
CA GLU A 10 5.69 -18.05 15.78
C GLU A 10 6.30 -17.45 14.51
N GLN A 11 5.48 -17.20 13.50
CA GLN A 11 5.91 -16.52 12.28
C GLN A 11 6.27 -15.04 12.57
N VAL A 12 5.53 -14.34 13.43
CA VAL A 12 5.89 -12.97 13.88
C VAL A 12 7.24 -12.94 14.58
N ALA A 13 7.48 -13.88 15.50
CA ALA A 13 8.74 -13.99 16.23
C ALA A 13 9.93 -14.23 15.28
N THR A 14 9.73 -15.05 14.25
CA THR A 14 10.72 -15.31 13.20
C THR A 14 11.05 -14.04 12.41
N GLY A 15 10.05 -13.20 12.11
CA GLY A 15 10.23 -11.92 11.42
C GLY A 15 11.03 -10.92 12.22
N LEU A 16 10.67 -10.77 13.49
CA LEU A 16 11.39 -9.90 14.41
C LEU A 16 12.87 -10.28 14.48
N ALA A 17 13.16 -11.58 14.54
CA ALA A 17 14.51 -12.10 14.60
C ALA A 17 15.31 -11.70 13.35
N ARG A 18 14.75 -11.95 12.15
CA ARG A 18 15.40 -11.58 10.88
C ARG A 18 15.65 -10.07 10.76
N SER A 19 14.65 -9.25 11.12
CA SER A 19 14.78 -7.79 11.08
C SER A 19 15.81 -7.22 12.07
N SER A 20 16.13 -7.97 13.12
CA SER A 20 17.14 -7.59 14.12
C SER A 20 18.54 -8.04 13.71
N SER A 21 18.66 -8.96 12.75
CA SER A 21 19.93 -9.42 12.19
C SER A 21 20.40 -8.49 11.07
N ASP A 22 21.44 -7.71 11.35
CA ASP A 22 22.23 -7.00 10.34
C ASP A 22 23.00 -8.04 9.48
N PRO A 23 23.15 -7.86 8.13
CA PRO A 23 23.98 -8.72 7.28
C PRO A 23 25.42 -8.95 7.80
N ALA A 24 25.97 -7.99 8.56
CA ALA A 24 27.28 -8.09 9.20
C ALA A 24 27.21 -8.36 10.72
N GLY A 25 26.00 -8.52 11.27
CA GLY A 25 25.72 -8.63 12.70
C GLY A 25 25.31 -10.03 13.16
N PRO A 26 25.00 -10.17 14.47
CA PRO A 26 24.68 -11.47 15.05
C PRO A 26 23.34 -12.02 14.56
N LEU A 27 23.23 -13.36 14.56
CA LEU A 27 21.97 -14.04 14.32
C LEU A 27 21.07 -13.89 15.54
N TRP A 28 19.85 -13.39 15.32
CA TRP A 28 18.82 -13.29 16.35
C TRP A 28 17.85 -14.46 16.24
N ARG A 29 17.25 -14.85 17.37
CA ARG A 29 16.24 -15.90 17.48
C ARG A 29 14.96 -15.33 18.07
N GLY A 30 13.82 -15.71 17.50
CA GLY A 30 12.49 -15.34 17.99
C GLY A 30 11.95 -16.34 19.01
N TRP A 31 11.14 -15.84 19.92
CA TRP A 31 10.48 -16.60 20.98
C TRP A 31 9.01 -16.21 21.08
N VAL A 32 8.17 -17.15 21.51
CA VAL A 32 6.73 -16.97 21.73
C VAL A 32 6.35 -17.56 23.07
N GLN A 33 5.55 -16.81 23.83
CA GLN A 33 4.84 -17.28 24.99
C GLN A 33 3.34 -17.09 24.78
N GLU A 34 2.58 -18.13 25.06
CA GLU A 34 1.14 -18.18 24.81
C GLU A 34 0.36 -17.98 26.12
N PHE A 35 -0.64 -17.11 26.07
CA PHE A 35 -1.63 -16.87 27.11
C PHE A 35 -3.05 -17.18 26.58
N PRO A 36 -4.06 -17.34 27.44
CA PRO A 36 -5.42 -17.67 27.00
C PRO A 36 -6.04 -16.66 26.01
N ASP A 37 -5.69 -15.38 26.18
CA ASP A 37 -6.25 -14.20 25.52
C ASP A 37 -5.22 -13.44 24.65
N ALA A 38 -3.94 -13.81 24.68
CA ALA A 38 -2.89 -13.13 23.93
C ALA A 38 -1.65 -14.03 23.66
N PHE A 39 -0.75 -13.56 22.81
CA PHE A 39 0.60 -14.10 22.61
C PHE A 39 1.63 -13.01 22.91
N VAL A 40 2.74 -13.34 23.56
CA VAL A 40 3.87 -12.42 23.74
C VAL A 40 5.07 -12.95 22.97
N VAL A 41 5.63 -12.13 22.09
CA VAL A 41 6.76 -12.48 21.22
C VAL A 41 7.95 -11.55 21.46
N TRP A 42 9.17 -12.08 21.32
CA TRP A 42 10.40 -11.31 21.49
C TRP A 42 11.58 -11.96 20.79
N THR A 43 12.72 -11.27 20.76
CA THR A 43 13.96 -11.78 20.17
C THR A 43 15.12 -11.76 21.15
N THR A 44 16.08 -12.66 20.96
CA THR A 44 17.37 -12.66 21.66
C THR A 44 18.49 -12.98 20.66
N PRO A 45 19.73 -12.51 20.86
CA PRO A 45 20.87 -12.99 20.10
C PRO A 45 21.11 -14.50 20.35
N ALA A 46 21.81 -15.17 19.43
CA ALA A 46 22.20 -16.57 19.56
C ALA A 46 23.09 -16.84 20.80
N ALA A 47 23.10 -18.09 21.27
CA ALA A 47 23.50 -18.50 22.62
C ALA A 47 24.99 -18.29 22.98
N ASP A 48 25.81 -17.79 22.06
CA ASP A 48 27.23 -17.47 22.24
C ASP A 48 27.52 -15.99 22.47
N GLN A 49 26.49 -15.12 22.49
CA GLN A 49 26.66 -13.68 22.72
C GLN A 49 25.79 -13.15 23.86
N GLN A 50 26.43 -12.40 24.77
CA GLN A 50 25.75 -11.81 25.90
C GLN A 50 25.00 -10.54 25.47
N ALA A 51 23.67 -10.65 25.36
CA ALA A 51 22.81 -9.50 25.18
C ALA A 51 22.96 -8.56 26.39
N ALA A 52 22.95 -7.24 26.18
CA ALA A 52 22.84 -6.29 27.29
C ALA A 52 21.61 -6.67 28.15
N PRO A 53 21.68 -6.59 29.49
CA PRO A 53 20.51 -6.77 30.34
C PRO A 53 19.39 -5.83 29.85
N GLY A 54 18.30 -6.42 29.36
CA GLY A 54 17.20 -5.67 28.76
C GLY A 54 17.23 -5.53 27.23
N ALA A 55 18.02 -6.30 26.49
CA ALA A 55 17.94 -6.33 25.03
C ALA A 55 16.68 -7.10 24.55
N GLY A 56 15.83 -6.43 23.76
CA GLY A 56 14.68 -7.00 23.06
C GLY A 56 13.33 -6.46 23.56
N ALA A 57 12.66 -5.63 22.76
CA ALA A 57 11.28 -5.22 23.02
C ALA A 57 10.34 -6.44 22.98
N LYS A 58 9.34 -6.49 23.87
CA LYS A 58 8.30 -7.54 23.83
C LYS A 58 7.11 -7.02 23.04
N VAL A 59 6.55 -7.85 22.17
CA VAL A 59 5.29 -7.54 21.48
C VAL A 59 4.23 -8.50 21.97
N LEU A 60 3.19 -7.98 22.59
CA LEU A 60 1.97 -8.73 22.90
C LEU A 60 1.00 -8.60 21.72
N ILE A 61 0.28 -9.68 21.41
CA ILE A 61 -0.70 -9.80 20.32
C ILE A 61 -1.99 -10.38 20.90
N GLU A 62 -3.09 -9.64 20.87
CA GLU A 62 -4.41 -10.07 21.34
C GLU A 62 -4.96 -11.18 20.43
N ARG A 63 -5.49 -12.25 21.03
CA ARG A 63 -5.92 -13.45 20.29
C ARG A 63 -7.19 -13.24 19.44
N SER A 64 -8.14 -12.45 19.95
CA SER A 64 -9.46 -12.23 19.34
C SER A 64 -9.43 -11.23 18.17
N THR A 65 -8.51 -10.27 18.22
CA THR A 65 -8.47 -9.12 17.31
C THR A 65 -7.16 -9.00 16.53
N GLY A 66 -6.08 -9.62 17.01
CA GLY A 66 -4.71 -9.39 16.52
C GLY A 66 -4.10 -8.06 16.98
N ALA A 67 -4.75 -7.31 17.88
CA ALA A 67 -4.25 -6.02 18.36
C ALA A 67 -2.92 -6.17 19.12
N GLU A 68 -1.98 -5.25 18.89
CA GLU A 68 -0.65 -5.34 19.48
C GLU A 68 -0.36 -4.30 20.56
N ALA A 69 0.51 -4.69 21.49
CA ALA A 69 1.05 -3.85 22.55
C ALA A 69 2.56 -4.10 22.68
N VAL A 70 3.38 -3.04 22.58
CA VAL A 70 4.83 -3.16 22.73
C VAL A 70 5.23 -2.76 24.14
N PHE A 71 5.99 -3.63 24.79
CA PHE A 71 6.55 -3.39 26.10
C PHE A 71 8.06 -3.21 26.00
N GLY A 72 8.59 -2.41 26.92
CA GLY A 72 10.03 -2.38 27.17
C GLY A 72 10.53 -3.73 27.67
N SER A 73 11.72 -3.73 28.24
CA SER A 73 12.41 -4.96 28.62
C SER A 73 11.91 -5.55 29.94
N ILE A 74 10.65 -5.99 29.92
CA ILE A 74 9.96 -6.64 31.04
C ILE A 74 9.69 -8.13 30.71
N ALA A 75 9.37 -8.92 31.74
CA ALA A 75 8.98 -10.32 31.54
C ALA A 75 7.66 -10.44 30.76
N ALA A 76 7.46 -11.55 30.06
CA ALA A 76 6.27 -11.76 29.24
C ALA A 76 4.98 -11.76 30.09
N GLU A 77 5.04 -12.32 31.29
CA GLU A 77 3.95 -12.30 32.28
C GLU A 77 3.64 -10.88 32.73
N GLN A 78 4.66 -10.04 32.95
CA GLN A 78 4.48 -8.66 33.34
C GLN A 78 3.87 -7.82 32.22
N ALA A 79 4.25 -8.07 30.97
CA ALA A 79 3.65 -7.46 29.79
C ALA A 79 2.16 -7.84 29.66
N HIS A 80 1.84 -9.13 29.82
CA HIS A 80 0.46 -9.63 29.80
C HIS A 80 -0.40 -9.03 30.93
N ASP A 81 0.12 -9.00 32.15
CA ASP A 81 -0.54 -8.39 33.30
C ASP A 81 -0.80 -6.90 33.12
N GLN A 82 0.18 -6.17 32.57
CA GLN A 82 0.04 -4.73 32.31
C GLN A 82 -1.01 -4.47 31.22
N TRP A 83 -1.00 -5.25 30.14
CA TRP A 83 -2.03 -5.18 29.10
C TRP A 83 -3.43 -5.47 29.65
N ARG A 84 -3.59 -6.50 30.48
CA ARG A 84 -4.90 -6.85 31.07
C ARG A 84 -5.48 -5.78 31.98
N ARG A 85 -4.62 -5.03 32.69
CA ARG A 85 -5.08 -3.95 33.59
C ARG A 85 -5.56 -2.72 32.85
N ASP A 86 -5.02 -2.46 31.67
CA ASP A 86 -5.43 -1.35 30.83
C ASP A 86 -5.20 -1.67 29.34
N PRO A 87 -6.11 -2.45 28.73
CA PRO A 87 -6.00 -2.80 27.31
C PRO A 87 -6.02 -1.54 26.43
N GLY A 88 -6.72 -0.49 26.87
CA GLY A 88 -6.88 0.78 26.15
C GLY A 88 -5.65 1.69 26.17
N ARG A 89 -4.84 1.68 27.25
CA ARG A 89 -3.59 2.48 27.32
C ARG A 89 -2.52 2.02 26.35
N ILE A 90 -2.49 0.73 25.99
CA ILE A 90 -1.38 0.11 25.28
C ILE A 90 -1.77 -0.34 23.86
N CYS A 91 -3.06 -0.28 23.49
CA CYS A 91 -3.58 -0.56 22.13
C CYS A 91 -3.24 0.52 21.07
N ALA A 92 -2.28 1.39 21.33
CA ALA A 92 -1.89 2.48 20.43
C ALA A 92 -0.58 2.22 19.66
N ARG A 93 -0.01 1.02 19.74
CA ARG A 93 1.20 0.69 18.97
C ARG A 93 1.02 -0.60 18.19
N ARG A 94 0.59 -0.41 16.93
CA ARG A 94 0.83 -1.28 15.77
C ARG A 94 0.00 -2.58 15.69
N ALA A 95 -1.33 -2.53 15.66
CA ALA A 95 -2.13 -3.68 15.16
C ALA A 95 -1.83 -4.08 13.69
N VAL A 96 -1.02 -3.28 12.99
CA VAL A 96 -0.53 -3.55 11.63
C VAL A 96 0.91 -4.09 11.62
N GLY A 97 1.59 -4.07 12.77
CA GLY A 97 3.03 -4.31 12.85
C GLY A 97 3.45 -5.77 12.74
N ALA A 98 2.76 -6.69 13.40
CA ALA A 98 3.07 -8.12 13.40
C ALA A 98 2.62 -8.77 12.10
N VAL A 99 1.49 -8.34 11.53
CA VAL A 99 0.99 -8.78 10.22
C VAL A 99 1.90 -8.31 9.07
N GLN A 100 2.48 -7.10 9.16
CA GLN A 100 3.52 -6.69 8.20
C GLN A 100 4.89 -7.29 8.48
N ARG A 101 5.24 -7.54 9.76
CA ARG A 101 6.45 -8.30 10.10
C ARG A 101 6.32 -9.76 9.69
N LEU A 102 5.13 -10.34 9.68
CA LEU A 102 4.78 -11.66 9.14
C LEU A 102 5.10 -11.73 7.65
N GLY A 103 4.76 -10.68 6.89
CA GLY A 103 5.13 -10.63 5.48
C GLY A 103 6.65 -10.55 5.26
N ARG A 104 7.35 -9.72 6.05
CA ARG A 104 8.83 -9.67 6.05
C ARG A 104 9.50 -10.95 6.60
N ALA A 105 8.83 -11.71 7.47
CA ALA A 105 9.30 -12.98 8.06
C ALA A 105 9.10 -14.20 7.16
N GLY A 106 7.99 -14.23 6.43
CA GLY A 106 7.54 -15.35 5.61
C GLY A 106 8.15 -15.34 4.21
N GLY A 107 8.87 -14.28 3.85
CA GLY A 107 9.26 -14.04 2.45
C GLY A 107 8.05 -13.69 1.57
N LEU A 108 7.05 -13.03 2.13
CA LEU A 108 5.81 -12.62 1.48
C LEU A 108 5.34 -11.30 2.09
N ASP A 109 6.09 -10.20 1.94
CA ASP A 109 5.62 -8.79 1.84
C ASP A 109 6.82 -7.82 2.05
N THR A 110 7.70 -7.74 1.06
CA THR A 110 8.72 -6.68 0.94
C THR A 110 8.24 -5.54 0.03
N SER A 111 6.93 -5.37 -0.07
CA SER A 111 6.30 -4.64 -1.16
C SER A 111 6.23 -3.13 -0.88
N LEU A 112 6.14 -2.36 -1.96
CA LEU A 112 5.94 -0.92 -1.96
C LEU A 112 4.76 -0.56 -1.05
N THR A 113 5.05 0.06 0.09
CA THR A 113 4.02 0.52 1.03
C THR A 113 4.30 1.95 1.46
N VAL A 114 3.29 2.60 2.01
CA VAL A 114 3.37 3.97 2.55
C VAL A 114 3.17 3.90 4.05
N SER A 115 3.91 4.73 4.77
CA SER A 115 3.75 4.99 6.21
C SER A 115 3.18 6.39 6.38
N ALA A 116 2.14 6.51 7.20
CA ALA A 116 1.55 7.77 7.59
C ALA A 116 1.77 8.02 9.08
N VAL A 117 2.25 9.21 9.42
CA VAL A 117 2.52 9.65 10.79
C VAL A 117 1.76 10.94 11.07
N LEU A 118 0.94 10.92 12.12
CA LEU A 118 0.32 12.11 12.71
C LEU A 118 1.06 12.43 14.01
N THR A 119 1.58 13.65 14.16
CA THR A 119 2.28 14.12 15.36
C THR A 119 1.62 15.36 15.92
N PHE A 120 1.31 15.36 17.22
CA PHE A 120 0.64 16.45 17.91
C PHE A 120 1.64 17.29 18.72
N ALA A 121 1.25 18.53 19.07
CA ALA A 121 2.12 19.46 19.79
C ALA A 121 2.52 18.98 21.20
N ASP A 122 1.72 18.11 21.80
CA ASP A 122 2.01 17.47 23.09
C ASP A 122 2.97 16.26 22.99
N GLY A 123 3.49 15.98 21.79
CA GLY A 123 4.42 14.88 21.54
C GLY A 123 3.74 13.53 21.30
N ARG A 124 2.40 13.43 21.38
CA ARG A 124 1.69 12.22 20.95
C ARG A 124 1.90 12.03 19.46
N SER A 125 2.05 10.76 19.05
CA SER A 125 2.07 10.40 17.62
C SER A 125 1.33 9.11 17.36
N VAL A 126 0.73 9.04 16.17
CA VAL A 126 0.07 7.85 15.63
C VAL A 126 0.71 7.54 14.30
N THR A 127 1.06 6.27 14.10
CA THR A 127 1.65 5.80 12.84
C THR A 127 0.86 4.61 12.34
N ALA A 128 0.52 4.63 11.06
CA ALA A 128 -0.03 3.50 10.34
C ALA A 128 0.65 3.35 8.98
N VAL A 129 0.31 2.27 8.29
CA VAL A 129 1.01 1.81 7.09
C VAL A 129 -0.01 1.08 6.22
N GLY A 130 0.18 1.13 4.90
CA GLY A 130 -0.74 0.50 3.95
C GLY A 130 -0.90 -1.00 4.19
N SER A 131 -2.12 -1.52 4.05
CA SER A 131 -2.49 -2.90 4.37
C SER A 131 -2.73 -3.75 3.11
N LYS A 132 -1.83 -4.69 2.85
CA LYS A 132 -1.91 -5.59 1.69
C LYS A 132 -2.41 -6.98 2.02
N VAL A 133 -2.64 -7.27 3.29
CA VAL A 133 -3.15 -8.58 3.71
C VAL A 133 -4.59 -8.78 3.30
N ASP A 134 -5.02 -10.02 3.15
CA ASP A 134 -6.37 -10.32 2.68
C ASP A 134 -7.47 -9.81 3.61
N ALA A 135 -7.20 -9.77 4.92
CA ALA A 135 -8.11 -9.21 5.92
C ALA A 135 -8.41 -7.72 5.64
N GLU A 136 -9.69 -7.35 5.71
CA GLU A 136 -10.10 -5.95 5.55
C GLU A 136 -9.71 -5.14 6.80
N PRO A 137 -9.16 -3.92 6.65
CA PRO A 137 -8.88 -3.05 7.78
C PRO A 137 -10.14 -2.70 8.57
N VAL A 138 -10.01 -2.65 9.90
CA VAL A 138 -11.08 -2.20 10.79
C VAL A 138 -11.05 -0.68 10.86
N HIS A 139 -12.03 -0.03 10.24
CA HIS A 139 -12.15 1.43 10.26
C HIS A 139 -13.02 1.93 11.41
N HIS A 140 -12.64 3.10 11.94
CA HIS A 140 -13.49 3.85 12.86
C HIS A 140 -14.84 4.22 12.20
N PRO A 141 -15.97 4.23 12.92
CA PRO A 141 -17.29 4.53 12.34
C PRO A 141 -17.36 5.80 11.49
N LEU A 142 -16.66 6.88 11.87
CA LEU A 142 -16.59 8.11 11.06
C LEU A 142 -15.88 7.89 9.71
N VAL A 143 -14.75 7.18 9.71
CA VAL A 143 -13.99 6.88 8.47
C VAL A 143 -14.78 5.91 7.60
N ALA A 144 -15.42 4.91 8.21
CA ALA A 144 -16.28 3.96 7.50
C ALA A 144 -17.51 4.65 6.89
N ALA A 145 -18.12 5.60 7.61
CA ALA A 145 -19.21 6.42 7.08
C ALA A 145 -18.75 7.30 5.92
N TRP A 146 -17.58 7.93 6.04
CA TRP A 146 -16.97 8.71 4.95
C TRP A 146 -16.73 7.86 3.70
N LEU A 147 -16.13 6.67 3.85
CA LEU A 147 -15.85 5.73 2.76
C LEU A 147 -17.13 5.26 2.04
N ARG A 148 -18.21 5.00 2.80
CA ARG A 148 -19.52 4.63 2.23
C ARG A 148 -20.23 5.79 1.57
N GLY A 149 -20.01 7.01 2.05
CA GLY A 149 -20.62 8.23 1.49
C GLY A 149 -20.00 8.70 0.17
N GLN A 150 -18.87 8.13 -0.26
CA GLN A 150 -18.21 8.55 -1.49
C GLN A 150 -19.01 8.13 -2.73
N PRO A 151 -19.25 9.05 -3.70
CA PRO A 151 -19.82 8.67 -4.99
C PRO A 151 -18.97 7.60 -5.69
N GLY A 152 -19.61 6.70 -6.45
CA GLY A 152 -18.90 5.73 -7.29
C GLY A 152 -17.91 6.43 -8.24
N GLY A 153 -16.69 5.92 -8.35
CA GLY A 153 -15.62 6.55 -9.12
C GLY A 153 -14.78 7.60 -8.37
N MET A 154 -15.11 7.96 -7.13
CA MET A 154 -14.33 8.94 -6.35
C MET A 154 -13.21 8.33 -5.51
N LYS A 155 -13.31 7.03 -5.23
CA LYS A 155 -12.34 6.30 -4.43
C LYS A 155 -11.17 5.86 -5.29
N THR A 156 -9.95 6.07 -4.82
CA THR A 156 -8.78 5.42 -5.43
C THR A 156 -8.88 3.91 -5.19
N ARG A 157 -8.31 3.12 -6.10
CA ARG A 157 -8.19 1.67 -5.95
C ARG A 157 -7.59 1.35 -4.58
N GLY A 158 -8.18 0.40 -3.85
CA GLY A 158 -7.65 -0.04 -2.55
C GLY A 158 -7.72 1.00 -1.43
N GLN A 159 -8.43 2.13 -1.59
CA GLN A 159 -8.32 3.26 -0.67
C GLN A 159 -8.56 2.93 0.83
N SER A 160 -9.45 1.98 1.18
CA SER A 160 -9.65 1.55 2.57
C SER A 160 -8.36 1.01 3.22
N ARG A 161 -7.43 0.54 2.39
CA ARG A 161 -6.18 -0.06 2.81
C ARG A 161 -5.01 0.92 2.89
N HIS A 162 -5.23 2.18 2.55
CA HIS A 162 -4.18 3.18 2.52
C HIS A 162 -3.81 3.64 3.94
N ALA A 163 -2.52 3.89 4.16
CA ALA A 163 -1.97 4.31 5.45
C ALA A 163 -2.68 5.54 6.01
N GLU A 164 -3.11 6.43 5.12
CA GLU A 164 -3.81 7.67 5.39
C GLU A 164 -5.18 7.47 6.07
N LEU A 165 -5.93 6.45 5.67
CA LEU A 165 -7.23 6.14 6.30
C LEU A 165 -7.08 5.26 7.53
N ILE A 166 -6.06 4.39 7.52
CA ILE A 166 -5.74 3.55 8.67
C ILE A 166 -5.25 4.43 9.83
N VAL A 167 -4.38 5.41 9.59
CA VAL A 167 -3.87 6.30 10.66
C VAL A 167 -4.98 7.15 11.27
N LEU A 168 -5.94 7.60 10.47
CA LEU A 168 -7.15 8.28 10.96
C LEU A 168 -7.98 7.37 11.86
N SER A 169 -8.24 6.14 11.40
CA SER A 169 -9.02 5.16 12.14
C SER A 169 -8.36 4.80 13.47
N ASP A 170 -7.06 4.54 13.43
CA ASP A 170 -6.24 4.25 14.61
C ASP A 170 -6.29 5.37 15.65
N TRP A 171 -6.17 6.62 15.21
CA TRP A 171 -6.23 7.77 16.10
C TRP A 171 -7.63 7.90 16.73
N LEU A 172 -8.69 7.84 15.91
CA LEU A 172 -10.08 7.97 16.37
C LEU A 172 -10.48 6.87 17.37
N LEU A 173 -10.13 5.62 17.08
CA LEU A 173 -10.41 4.49 17.98
C LEU A 173 -9.74 4.67 19.36
N ARG A 174 -8.53 5.24 19.40
CA ARG A 174 -7.83 5.54 20.67
C ARG A 174 -8.46 6.71 21.41
N ALA A 175 -8.86 7.75 20.68
CA ALA A 175 -9.58 8.88 21.27
C ALA A 175 -10.88 8.41 21.93
N ASP A 176 -11.64 7.56 21.24
CA ASP A 176 -12.89 6.99 21.74
C ASP A 176 -12.68 6.04 22.92
N ALA A 177 -11.64 5.21 22.90
CA ALA A 177 -11.30 4.36 24.05
C ALA A 177 -10.97 5.20 25.30
N GLY A 178 -10.22 6.29 25.14
CA GLY A 178 -9.91 7.22 26.23
C GLY A 178 -11.17 7.93 26.75
N ARG A 179 -12.07 8.34 25.87
CA ARG A 179 -13.35 8.96 26.22
C ARG A 179 -14.28 8.00 26.94
N ALA A 180 -14.38 6.75 26.46
CA ALA A 180 -15.16 5.71 27.10
C ALA A 180 -14.66 5.41 28.53
N ALA A 181 -13.34 5.36 28.73
CA ALA A 181 -12.75 5.21 30.06
C ALA A 181 -13.08 6.39 31.00
N ALA A 182 -13.34 7.57 30.45
CA ALA A 182 -13.79 8.76 31.17
C ALA A 182 -15.33 8.89 31.26
N GLY A 183 -16.10 7.92 30.76
CA GLY A 183 -17.57 7.97 30.74
C GLY A 183 -18.16 8.99 29.76
N LEU A 184 -17.38 9.40 28.75
CA LEU A 184 -17.79 10.35 27.72
C LEU A 184 -18.29 9.62 26.47
N ALA A 185 -19.15 10.30 25.69
CA ALA A 185 -19.61 9.80 24.40
C ALA A 185 -18.44 9.75 23.38
N PRO A 186 -18.52 8.91 22.33
CA PRO A 186 -17.58 8.90 21.19
C PRO A 186 -17.29 10.29 20.60
N THR A 187 -16.12 10.43 20.00
CA THR A 187 -15.64 11.66 19.37
C THR A 187 -16.54 12.01 18.17
N SER A 188 -17.07 13.24 18.16
CA SER A 188 -17.80 13.78 17.02
C SER A 188 -16.87 14.17 15.88
N LEU A 189 -17.40 14.31 14.66
CA LEU A 189 -16.60 14.75 13.51
C LEU A 189 -16.02 16.18 13.71
N SER A 190 -16.75 17.06 14.40
CA SER A 190 -16.25 18.42 14.70
C SER A 190 -15.06 18.38 15.66
N GLU A 191 -15.17 17.62 16.75
CA GLU A 191 -14.06 17.44 17.70
C GLU A 191 -12.84 16.79 17.02
N ALA A 192 -13.08 15.80 16.15
CA ALA A 192 -12.02 15.17 15.37
C ALA A 192 -11.29 16.18 14.48
N ARG A 193 -12.01 17.04 13.75
CA ARG A 193 -11.44 18.08 12.89
C ARG A 193 -10.58 19.06 13.68
N ASP A 194 -11.06 19.50 14.84
CA ASP A 194 -10.36 20.48 15.67
C ASP A 194 -9.01 19.94 16.20
N GLU A 195 -8.95 18.66 16.59
CA GLU A 195 -7.71 18.05 17.08
C GLU A 195 -6.78 17.63 15.93
N LEU A 196 -7.32 16.99 14.89
CA LEU A 196 -6.54 16.55 13.73
C LEU A 196 -5.93 17.70 12.93
N GLY A 197 -6.61 18.85 12.84
CA GLY A 197 -6.07 20.04 12.18
C GLY A 197 -4.87 20.68 12.88
N ARG A 198 -4.53 20.20 14.08
CA ARG A 198 -3.30 20.59 14.80
C ARG A 198 -2.18 19.56 14.65
N ALA A 199 -2.44 18.45 13.96
CA ALA A 199 -1.46 17.41 13.75
C ALA A 199 -0.51 17.80 12.61
N ARG A 200 0.79 17.61 12.84
CA ARG A 200 1.78 17.56 11.77
C ARG A 200 1.72 16.19 11.11
N VAL A 201 1.65 16.19 9.78
CA VAL A 201 1.52 14.98 8.97
C VAL A 201 2.83 14.68 8.26
N GLN A 202 3.20 13.40 8.20
CA GLN A 202 4.31 12.93 7.39
C GLN A 202 3.94 11.64 6.69
N LEU A 203 4.26 11.56 5.40
CA LEU A 203 4.08 10.38 4.56
C LEU A 203 5.43 9.92 4.03
N HIS A 204 5.69 8.61 4.14
CA HIS A 204 6.96 8.01 3.76
C HIS A 204 6.72 6.78 2.89
N HIS A 205 7.40 6.70 1.74
CA HIS A 205 7.53 5.43 1.03
C HIS A 205 8.43 4.51 1.83
N LEU A 206 7.95 3.30 2.08
CA LEU A 206 8.76 2.20 2.59
C LEU A 206 9.10 1.30 1.41
N ARG A 207 10.37 1.33 1.00
CA ARG A 207 10.99 0.44 0.01
C ARG A 207 12.18 -0.26 0.66
N ASP A 208 12.50 -1.48 0.26
CA ASP A 208 13.74 -2.13 0.68
C ASP A 208 14.92 -1.59 -0.15
N GLY A 209 16.06 -1.32 0.51
CA GLY A 209 17.30 -0.85 -0.13
C GLY A 209 17.75 0.57 0.25
N ALA A 210 19.06 0.79 0.25
CA ALA A 210 19.71 2.08 0.50
C ALA A 210 19.61 3.01 -0.72
N ILE A 211 18.40 3.45 -1.05
CA ILE A 211 18.16 4.52 -2.03
C ILE A 211 18.13 5.85 -1.24
N PRO A 212 18.68 6.96 -1.78
CA PRO A 212 18.44 8.29 -1.19
C PRO A 212 16.95 8.45 -0.90
N GLN A 213 16.60 8.97 0.29
CA GLN A 213 15.20 9.09 0.70
C GLN A 213 14.39 9.71 -0.45
N PRO A 214 13.39 9.00 -0.99
CA PRO A 214 12.55 9.57 -2.03
C PRO A 214 11.92 10.87 -1.50
N ALA A 215 11.48 11.73 -2.41
CA ALA A 215 10.54 12.78 -2.05
C ALA A 215 9.43 12.19 -1.15
N ALA A 216 8.96 12.96 -0.18
CA ALA A 216 7.92 12.52 0.73
C ALA A 216 6.74 11.93 -0.07
N ALA A 217 6.20 10.80 0.39
CA ALA A 217 5.04 10.22 -0.28
C ALA A 217 3.89 11.24 -0.29
N THR A 218 3.14 11.28 -1.38
CA THR A 218 1.96 12.14 -1.49
C THR A 218 0.70 11.32 -1.26
N PRO A 219 -0.34 11.88 -0.62
CA PRO A 219 -1.59 11.17 -0.50
C PRO A 219 -2.22 11.00 -1.88
N CYS A 220 -2.78 9.83 -2.15
CA CYS A 220 -3.56 9.66 -3.37
C CYS A 220 -4.77 10.61 -3.36
N ALA A 221 -5.36 10.87 -4.53
CA ALA A 221 -6.48 11.82 -4.65
C ALA A 221 -7.63 11.53 -3.66
N GLY A 222 -7.97 10.25 -3.45
CA GLY A 222 -8.99 9.86 -2.48
C GLY A 222 -8.59 10.19 -1.05
N CYS A 223 -7.37 9.84 -0.64
CA CYS A 223 -6.86 10.06 0.71
C CYS A 223 -6.67 11.55 1.01
N LEU A 224 -6.28 12.34 0.01
CA LEU A 224 -6.22 13.80 0.11
C LEU A 224 -7.59 14.38 0.47
N ARG A 225 -8.64 13.99 -0.27
CA ARG A 225 -10.02 14.42 0.04
C ARG A 225 -10.46 14.02 1.44
N ALA A 226 -10.16 12.78 1.85
CA ALA A 226 -10.46 12.33 3.21
C ALA A 226 -9.75 13.20 4.25
N TRP A 227 -8.46 13.46 4.06
CA TRP A 227 -7.68 14.28 5.00
C TRP A 227 -8.18 15.72 5.08
N VAL A 228 -8.62 16.32 3.97
CA VAL A 228 -9.31 17.62 4.00
C VAL A 228 -10.63 17.52 4.78
N ASP A 229 -11.45 16.51 4.50
CA ASP A 229 -12.75 16.34 5.19
C ASP A 229 -12.61 16.06 6.69
N PHE A 230 -11.50 15.43 7.12
CA PHE A 230 -11.16 15.20 8.53
C PHE A 230 -10.35 16.35 9.16
N GLY A 231 -10.07 17.42 8.41
CA GLY A 231 -9.35 18.60 8.87
C GLY A 231 -7.83 18.41 9.02
N VAL A 232 -7.28 17.28 8.59
CA VAL A 232 -5.83 16.98 8.62
C VAL A 232 -5.05 17.86 7.63
N LEU A 233 -5.65 18.15 6.49
CA LEU A 233 -5.07 18.99 5.44
C LEU A 233 -5.97 20.20 5.16
N ASP A 234 -5.35 21.26 4.66
CA ASP A 234 -6.03 22.48 4.20
C ASP A 234 -6.83 22.22 2.91
N ASP A 235 -8.02 22.81 2.80
CA ASP A 235 -8.91 22.61 1.65
C ASP A 235 -8.34 23.20 0.36
N ALA A 236 -7.39 24.15 0.45
CA ALA A 236 -6.67 24.65 -0.69
C ALA A 236 -5.95 23.54 -1.46
N LEU A 237 -5.60 22.40 -0.84
CA LEU A 237 -4.94 21.27 -1.53
C LEU A 237 -5.86 20.47 -2.45
N LEU A 238 -7.18 20.70 -2.42
CA LEU A 238 -8.13 19.98 -3.29
C LEU A 238 -7.88 20.21 -4.78
N HIS A 239 -7.26 21.33 -5.18
CA HIS A 239 -6.90 21.60 -6.59
C HIS A 239 -5.97 20.55 -7.21
N LEU A 240 -5.20 19.82 -6.38
CA LEU A 240 -4.36 18.71 -6.84
C LEU A 240 -5.20 17.55 -7.41
N THR A 241 -6.50 17.53 -7.11
CA THR A 241 -7.46 16.54 -7.59
C THR A 241 -8.37 17.06 -8.71
N ASP A 242 -8.09 18.24 -9.25
CA ASP A 242 -8.88 18.79 -10.36
C ASP A 242 -8.87 17.84 -11.56
N PRO A 243 -10.02 17.63 -12.22
CA PRO A 243 -10.13 16.69 -13.32
C PRO A 243 -9.35 17.20 -14.54
N ILE A 244 -8.65 16.27 -15.19
CA ILE A 244 -7.97 16.49 -16.47
C ILE A 244 -8.70 15.61 -17.48
N THR A 245 -9.39 16.26 -18.43
CA THR A 245 -10.10 15.57 -19.51
C THR A 245 -9.31 15.71 -20.81
N PRO A 246 -9.11 14.60 -21.54
CA PRO A 246 -8.44 14.67 -22.83
C PRO A 246 -9.33 15.41 -23.83
N HIS A 247 -8.74 16.19 -24.72
CA HIS A 247 -9.49 16.81 -25.81
C HIS A 247 -9.69 15.78 -26.93
N PRO A 248 -10.93 15.34 -27.19
CA PRO A 248 -11.19 14.50 -28.35
C PRO A 248 -10.87 15.31 -29.61
N ARG A 249 -9.79 14.96 -30.31
CA ARG A 249 -9.61 15.40 -31.69
C ARG A 249 -10.70 14.73 -32.53
N ASN A 250 -11.15 15.44 -33.57
CA ASN A 250 -12.20 15.01 -34.49
C ASN A 250 -11.71 13.85 -35.40
N GLU A 251 -11.14 12.80 -34.83
CA GLU A 251 -10.72 11.60 -35.52
C GLU A 251 -11.81 10.54 -35.38
N LEU A 252 -12.20 9.98 -36.53
CA LEU A 252 -13.23 8.96 -36.65
C LEU A 252 -12.95 7.81 -35.65
N PRO A 253 -13.98 7.23 -35.02
CA PRO A 253 -13.79 6.16 -34.04
C PRO A 253 -13.02 5.00 -34.68
N GLY A 254 -11.79 4.79 -34.22
CA GLY A 254 -11.10 3.53 -34.42
C GLY A 254 -11.89 2.44 -33.68
N THR A 255 -12.19 1.32 -34.33
CA THR A 255 -12.99 0.23 -33.73
C THR A 255 -12.31 -0.49 -32.56
N ARG A 256 -11.04 -0.15 -32.26
CA ARG A 256 -10.23 -0.80 -31.22
C ARG A 256 -10.51 -0.29 -29.81
N PHE A 257 -10.73 1.02 -29.65
CA PHE A 257 -10.87 1.67 -28.34
C PHE A 257 -12.09 2.60 -28.28
N PRO A 258 -12.71 2.79 -27.10
CA PRO A 258 -13.70 3.85 -26.90
C PRO A 258 -13.10 5.23 -27.18
N ALA A 259 -13.93 6.18 -27.64
CA ALA A 259 -13.47 7.50 -28.09
C ALA A 259 -12.61 8.27 -27.07
N MET A 260 -12.97 8.22 -25.78
CA MET A 260 -12.19 8.87 -24.72
C MET A 260 -10.81 8.21 -24.51
N VAL A 261 -10.71 6.89 -24.68
CA VAL A 261 -9.45 6.15 -24.58
C VAL A 261 -8.56 6.46 -25.79
N THR A 262 -9.13 6.52 -26.99
CA THR A 262 -8.42 6.96 -28.20
C THR A 262 -7.88 8.38 -28.04
N ALA A 263 -8.70 9.32 -27.56
CA ALA A 263 -8.28 10.70 -27.33
C ALA A 263 -7.12 10.79 -26.34
N ALA A 264 -7.22 10.07 -25.22
CA ALA A 264 -6.17 10.01 -24.20
C ALA A 264 -4.85 9.42 -24.74
N LEU A 265 -4.92 8.31 -25.47
CA LEU A 265 -3.75 7.67 -26.07
C LEU A 265 -3.07 8.58 -27.10
N ASN A 266 -3.85 9.25 -27.97
CA ASN A 266 -3.31 10.18 -28.96
C ASN A 266 -2.61 11.37 -28.31
N GLU A 267 -3.18 11.95 -27.25
CA GLU A 267 -2.53 13.01 -26.46
C GLU A 267 -1.29 12.52 -25.72
N ALA A 268 -1.29 11.26 -25.29
CA ALA A 268 -0.15 10.61 -24.62
C ALA A 268 1.00 10.24 -25.57
N GLY A 269 0.85 10.46 -26.89
CA GLY A 269 1.88 10.20 -27.90
C GLY A 269 1.72 8.89 -28.66
N TRP A 270 0.61 8.16 -28.49
CA TRP A 270 0.35 6.96 -29.29
C TRP A 270 0.18 7.33 -30.76
N GLY A 271 0.90 6.63 -31.64
CA GLY A 271 0.93 6.92 -33.08
C GLY A 271 1.80 8.12 -33.49
N ALA A 272 2.52 8.76 -32.56
CA ALA A 272 3.40 9.89 -32.86
C ALA A 272 4.69 9.51 -33.62
N PHE A 273 5.04 8.21 -33.66
CA PHE A 273 6.23 7.69 -34.35
C PHE A 273 5.85 7.20 -35.75
N PRO A 274 6.24 7.90 -36.83
CA PRO A 274 5.84 7.54 -38.18
C PRO A 274 6.58 6.32 -38.75
N ASP A 275 7.80 6.03 -38.27
CA ASP A 275 8.58 4.86 -38.69
C ASP A 275 8.46 3.71 -37.67
N PRO A 276 7.89 2.56 -38.06
CA PRO A 276 7.81 1.38 -37.20
C PRO A 276 9.17 0.84 -36.74
N ALA A 277 10.23 0.99 -37.55
CA ALA A 277 11.56 0.48 -37.21
C ALA A 277 12.19 1.29 -36.05
N ASP A 278 12.13 2.62 -36.13
CA ASP A 278 12.59 3.52 -35.07
C ASP A 278 11.86 3.25 -33.76
N ARG A 279 10.55 3.03 -33.83
CA ARG A 279 9.72 2.69 -32.66
C ARG A 279 10.18 1.39 -31.99
N VAL A 280 10.45 0.34 -32.76
CA VAL A 280 10.94 -0.94 -32.23
C VAL A 280 12.33 -0.79 -31.63
N SER A 281 13.25 -0.09 -32.29
CA SER A 281 14.60 0.12 -31.76
C SER A 281 14.60 0.93 -30.46
N LEU A 282 13.77 1.98 -30.37
CA LEU A 282 13.60 2.75 -29.13
C LEU A 282 12.93 1.93 -28.03
N ALA A 283 11.92 1.12 -28.36
CA ALA A 283 11.28 0.21 -27.42
C ALA A 283 12.27 -0.76 -26.79
N GLU A 284 13.13 -1.38 -27.61
CA GLU A 284 14.18 -2.29 -27.13
C GLU A 284 15.18 -1.58 -26.22
N ALA A 285 15.64 -0.38 -26.58
CA ALA A 285 16.55 0.40 -25.74
C ALA A 285 15.94 0.75 -24.36
N VAL A 286 14.66 1.14 -24.31
CA VAL A 286 13.97 1.42 -23.05
C VAL A 286 13.82 0.15 -22.21
N ILE A 287 13.48 -0.99 -22.83
CA ILE A 287 13.36 -2.27 -22.13
C ILE A 287 14.70 -2.71 -21.54
N GLU A 288 15.79 -2.56 -22.29
CA GLU A 288 17.15 -2.84 -21.81
C GLU A 288 17.51 -1.94 -20.63
N GLN A 289 17.20 -0.64 -20.70
CA GLN A 289 17.43 0.28 -19.59
C GLN A 289 16.64 -0.14 -18.33
N ILE A 290 15.35 -0.49 -18.47
CA ILE A 290 14.54 -0.98 -17.34
C ILE A 290 15.14 -2.27 -16.79
N ALA A 291 15.59 -3.18 -17.65
CA ALA A 291 16.22 -4.43 -17.25
C ALA A 291 17.52 -4.19 -16.48
N ASP A 292 18.35 -3.23 -16.90
CA ASP A 292 19.59 -2.89 -16.20
C ASP A 292 19.32 -2.23 -14.84
N GLU A 293 18.38 -1.28 -14.79
CA GLU A 293 18.01 -0.57 -13.56
C GLU A 293 17.38 -1.50 -12.53
N THR A 294 16.53 -2.44 -12.98
CA THR A 294 15.78 -3.32 -12.10
C THR A 294 16.42 -4.69 -11.93
N GLY A 295 17.34 -5.11 -12.81
CA GLY A 295 17.85 -6.47 -13.01
C GLY A 295 16.80 -7.56 -13.11
N LEU A 296 15.61 -7.22 -13.59
CA LEU A 296 14.58 -8.17 -13.98
C LEU A 296 14.75 -8.52 -15.47
N PRO A 297 14.56 -9.79 -15.88
CA PRO A 297 14.67 -10.16 -17.29
C PRO A 297 13.44 -9.68 -18.08
N PRO A 298 13.61 -9.02 -19.25
CA PRO A 298 12.51 -8.63 -20.11
C PRO A 298 11.62 -9.79 -20.55
N LEU A 299 10.31 -9.52 -20.68
CA LEU A 299 9.31 -10.50 -21.08
C LEU A 299 8.77 -10.21 -22.48
N ALA A 300 8.41 -11.25 -23.23
CA ALA A 300 7.87 -11.11 -24.58
C ALA A 300 6.60 -10.22 -24.64
N PRO A 301 5.64 -10.31 -23.71
CA PRO A 301 4.50 -9.38 -23.69
C PRO A 301 4.90 -7.91 -23.51
N VAL A 302 5.96 -7.62 -22.73
CA VAL A 302 6.46 -6.25 -22.56
C VAL A 302 7.01 -5.70 -23.88
N ARG A 303 7.79 -6.50 -24.61
CA ARG A 303 8.30 -6.13 -25.93
C ARG A 303 7.17 -5.79 -26.90
N GLN A 304 6.09 -6.56 -26.89
CA GLN A 304 4.91 -6.29 -27.72
C GLN A 304 4.25 -4.95 -27.36
N ILE A 305 4.14 -4.64 -26.07
CA ILE A 305 3.54 -3.38 -25.60
C ILE A 305 4.37 -2.19 -26.06
N PHE A 306 5.67 -2.16 -25.76
CA PHE A 306 6.52 -1.02 -26.12
C PHE A 306 6.68 -0.89 -27.65
N ALA A 307 6.73 -2.00 -28.38
CA ALA A 307 6.77 -1.97 -29.85
C ALA A 307 5.49 -1.40 -30.47
N GLU A 308 4.34 -1.55 -29.83
CA GLU A 308 3.05 -1.07 -30.33
C GLU A 308 2.73 0.36 -29.87
N PHE A 309 2.89 0.61 -28.57
CA PHE A 309 2.49 1.84 -27.92
C PHE A 309 3.59 2.89 -27.87
N GLY A 310 4.83 2.50 -28.14
CA GLY A 310 6.00 3.36 -28.14
C GLY A 310 6.84 3.25 -26.86
N PRO A 311 8.04 3.85 -26.88
CA PRO A 311 8.99 3.81 -25.77
C PRO A 311 8.51 4.55 -24.52
N SER A 312 7.56 5.47 -24.67
CA SER A 312 7.00 6.27 -23.58
C SER A 312 5.55 6.64 -23.91
N LEU A 313 4.66 6.51 -22.92
CA LEU A 313 3.31 7.06 -22.94
C LEU A 313 3.08 7.84 -21.67
N LEU A 314 2.59 9.07 -21.78
CA LEU A 314 2.19 9.90 -20.64
C LEU A 314 0.67 10.08 -20.62
N MET A 315 -0.01 9.24 -19.85
CA MET A 315 -1.46 9.26 -19.70
C MET A 315 -1.85 10.27 -18.63
N THR A 316 -2.37 11.42 -19.02
CA THR A 316 -2.63 12.56 -18.13
C THR A 316 -4.06 12.63 -17.59
N VAL A 317 -4.96 11.78 -18.08
CA VAL A 317 -6.36 11.77 -17.67
C VAL A 317 -6.47 11.62 -16.17
N ARG A 318 -7.27 12.48 -15.54
CA ARG A 318 -7.47 12.51 -14.09
C ARG A 318 -8.92 12.82 -13.80
N GLY A 319 -9.49 12.16 -12.80
CA GLY A 319 -10.83 12.51 -12.33
C GLY A 319 -11.66 11.31 -11.91
N ARG A 320 -12.96 11.53 -11.81
CA ARG A 320 -13.92 10.49 -11.46
C ARG A 320 -14.08 9.48 -12.61
N GLY A 321 -13.82 8.21 -12.33
CA GLY A 321 -14.05 7.12 -13.27
C GLY A 321 -15.36 6.37 -13.06
N ALA A 322 -15.50 5.22 -13.72
CA ALA A 322 -16.68 4.38 -13.62
C ALA A 322 -16.86 3.78 -12.22
N GLN A 323 -15.76 3.31 -11.61
CA GLN A 323 -15.76 2.62 -10.31
C GLN A 323 -14.67 3.19 -9.39
N ASN A 324 -13.50 3.50 -9.93
CA ASN A 324 -12.36 4.10 -9.23
C ASN A 324 -12.03 5.50 -9.78
N TRP A 325 -11.31 6.27 -8.97
CA TRP A 325 -10.64 7.48 -9.40
C TRP A 325 -9.59 7.14 -10.47
N ILE A 326 -9.54 7.94 -11.53
CA ILE A 326 -8.56 7.84 -12.60
C ILE A 326 -7.32 8.62 -12.16
N THR A 327 -6.22 7.89 -11.95
CA THR A 327 -4.91 8.44 -11.62
C THR A 327 -4.06 8.47 -12.89
N PRO A 328 -3.42 9.61 -13.24
CA PRO A 328 -2.48 9.66 -14.35
C PRO A 328 -1.32 8.68 -14.16
N TYR A 329 -0.75 8.23 -15.27
CA TYR A 329 0.35 7.27 -15.23
C TYR A 329 1.26 7.40 -16.44
N ARG A 330 2.46 6.83 -16.31
CA ARG A 330 3.46 6.76 -17.37
C ARG A 330 3.82 5.32 -17.65
N ILE A 331 3.95 4.99 -18.93
CA ILE A 331 4.66 3.80 -19.41
C ILE A 331 6.05 4.25 -19.85
N GLY A 332 7.11 3.58 -19.40
CA GLY A 332 8.49 4.00 -19.64
C GLY A 332 9.44 3.58 -18.51
N HIS A 333 10.68 4.10 -18.55
CA HIS A 333 11.73 3.74 -17.58
C HIS A 333 11.73 4.62 -16.31
N ASP A 334 11.13 5.80 -16.35
CA ASP A 334 11.24 6.78 -15.26
C ASP A 334 10.73 6.26 -13.91
N GLY A 335 11.52 6.44 -12.85
CA GLY A 335 11.10 6.22 -11.46
C GLY A 335 11.09 4.77 -10.98
N LEU A 336 11.50 3.81 -11.81
CA LEU A 336 11.44 2.36 -11.52
C LEU A 336 12.56 1.87 -10.58
N THR A 337 13.40 2.76 -10.05
CA THR A 337 14.44 2.38 -9.09
C THR A 337 13.83 1.79 -7.82
N GLY A 338 14.32 0.61 -7.41
CA GLY A 338 13.89 -0.07 -6.18
C GLY A 338 12.60 -0.90 -6.28
N VAL A 339 12.10 -1.17 -7.50
CA VAL A 339 10.88 -1.99 -7.68
C VAL A 339 11.16 -3.50 -7.74
N ARG A 340 12.43 -3.93 -7.83
CA ARG A 340 12.81 -5.35 -8.01
C ARG A 340 12.15 -6.26 -6.98
N ASP A 341 12.27 -5.93 -5.70
CA ASP A 341 11.80 -6.81 -4.62
C ASP A 341 10.28 -6.92 -4.62
N VAL A 342 9.59 -5.82 -4.90
CA VAL A 342 8.14 -5.75 -5.04
C VAL A 342 7.65 -6.69 -6.14
N LEU A 343 8.29 -6.63 -7.31
CA LEU A 343 7.90 -7.44 -8.46
C LEU A 343 8.36 -8.89 -8.35
N THR A 344 9.47 -9.15 -7.66
CA THR A 344 9.93 -10.51 -7.34
C THR A 344 8.94 -11.20 -6.40
N ASP A 345 8.41 -10.47 -5.41
CA ASP A 345 7.39 -10.98 -4.50
C ASP A 345 6.05 -11.23 -5.21
N LEU A 346 5.58 -10.27 -6.02
CA LEU A 346 4.39 -10.48 -6.85
C LEU A 346 4.58 -11.69 -7.78
N GLY A 347 5.73 -11.79 -8.46
CA GLY A 347 6.02 -12.93 -9.32
C GLY A 347 6.02 -14.27 -8.58
N ARG A 348 6.54 -14.31 -7.35
CA ARG A 348 6.47 -15.49 -6.48
C ARG A 348 5.03 -15.87 -6.15
N ARG A 349 4.20 -14.89 -5.76
CA ARG A 349 2.76 -15.11 -5.47
C ARG A 349 2.01 -15.65 -6.69
N LEU A 350 2.31 -15.13 -7.89
CA LEU A 350 1.69 -15.55 -9.14
C LEU A 350 2.25 -16.85 -9.74
N GLY A 351 3.39 -17.33 -9.22
CA GLY A 351 4.19 -18.41 -9.80
C GLY A 351 4.76 -18.08 -11.19
N ARG A 352 4.99 -16.80 -11.49
CA ARG A 352 5.34 -16.30 -12.83
C ARG A 352 6.33 -15.15 -12.77
N ALA A 353 7.14 -14.98 -13.81
CA ALA A 353 7.96 -13.79 -13.94
C ALA A 353 7.08 -12.55 -14.19
N VAL A 354 7.48 -11.42 -13.63
CA VAL A 354 6.82 -10.11 -13.75
C VAL A 354 7.87 -9.06 -14.06
N PHE A 355 7.54 -8.12 -14.94
CA PHE A 355 8.44 -7.06 -15.37
C PHE A 355 7.72 -5.69 -15.37
N PRO A 356 8.35 -4.62 -14.88
CA PRO A 356 7.71 -3.31 -14.80
C PRO A 356 7.55 -2.69 -16.18
N ILE A 357 6.46 -1.97 -16.37
CA ILE A 357 6.23 -1.17 -17.57
C ILE A 357 6.06 0.32 -17.27
N GLY A 358 5.89 0.71 -15.99
CA GLY A 358 5.69 2.11 -15.64
C GLY A 358 5.21 2.34 -14.21
N LEU A 359 4.74 3.56 -13.94
CA LEU A 359 4.24 4.02 -12.64
C LEU A 359 3.01 4.91 -12.80
N ASP A 360 2.10 4.91 -11.82
CA ASP A 360 1.09 5.95 -11.67
C ASP A 360 1.58 7.11 -10.77
N ASP A 361 0.90 8.25 -10.85
CA ASP A 361 1.21 9.46 -10.06
C ASP A 361 1.06 9.25 -8.55
N ASP A 362 0.31 8.22 -8.12
CA ASP A 362 0.15 7.83 -6.71
C ASP A 362 1.28 6.88 -6.24
N GLY A 363 2.20 6.51 -7.16
CA GLY A 363 3.37 5.67 -6.89
C GLY A 363 3.15 4.18 -7.08
N ALA A 364 2.04 3.73 -7.65
CA ALA A 364 1.81 2.33 -7.97
C ALA A 364 2.70 1.87 -9.14
N VAL A 365 3.32 0.70 -9.01
CA VAL A 365 4.11 0.08 -10.09
C VAL A 365 3.18 -0.63 -11.05
N LEU A 366 3.20 -0.22 -12.31
CA LEU A 366 2.56 -0.94 -13.41
C LEU A 366 3.51 -2.01 -13.92
N ALA A 367 3.02 -3.24 -14.05
CA ALA A 367 3.85 -4.38 -14.46
C ALA A 367 3.07 -5.39 -15.30
N VAL A 368 3.80 -6.27 -15.99
CA VAL A 368 3.22 -7.31 -16.86
C VAL A 368 3.86 -8.65 -16.52
N ASP A 369 3.06 -9.70 -16.44
CA ASP A 369 3.58 -11.06 -16.25
C ASP A 369 3.92 -11.77 -17.57
N ALA A 370 4.53 -12.95 -17.46
CA ALA A 370 4.90 -13.76 -18.62
C ALA A 370 3.71 -14.21 -19.49
N ASP A 371 2.49 -14.20 -18.94
CA ASP A 371 1.25 -14.53 -19.65
C ASP A 371 0.59 -13.28 -20.26
N GLY A 372 1.19 -12.09 -20.12
CA GLY A 372 0.66 -10.84 -20.66
C GLY A 372 -0.49 -10.22 -19.87
N ARG A 373 -0.67 -10.60 -18.60
CA ARG A 373 -1.58 -9.92 -17.68
C ARG A 373 -0.93 -8.65 -17.14
N VAL A 374 -1.71 -7.58 -17.05
CA VAL A 374 -1.26 -6.28 -16.57
C VAL A 374 -1.68 -6.07 -15.12
N PHE A 375 -0.73 -5.60 -14.31
CA PHE A 375 -0.87 -5.41 -12.88
C PHE A 375 -0.57 -3.96 -12.48
N ALA A 376 -1.17 -3.54 -11.38
CA ALA A 376 -0.71 -2.41 -10.58
C ALA A 376 -0.41 -2.87 -9.16
N ALA A 377 0.73 -2.47 -8.59
CA ALA A 377 1.09 -2.76 -7.20
C ALA A 377 1.30 -1.44 -6.43
N ASP A 378 0.50 -1.21 -5.40
CA ASP A 378 0.51 0.01 -4.57
C ASP A 378 0.47 -0.34 -3.08
N GLN A 379 0.34 0.67 -2.20
CA GLN A 379 0.26 0.46 -0.75
C GLN A 379 -0.96 -0.32 -0.26
N GLY A 380 -2.04 -0.40 -1.05
CA GLY A 380 -3.27 -1.11 -0.73
C GLY A 380 -3.32 -2.55 -1.25
N GLY A 381 -2.40 -2.94 -2.13
CA GLY A 381 -2.26 -4.32 -2.58
C GLY A 381 -1.71 -4.44 -4.00
N GLU A 382 -1.89 -5.64 -4.54
CA GLU A 382 -1.60 -5.98 -5.92
C GLU A 382 -2.91 -6.23 -6.66
N TRP A 383 -2.99 -5.72 -7.90
CA TRP A 383 -4.23 -5.60 -8.65
C TRP A 383 -4.02 -6.01 -10.10
N CYS A 384 -4.90 -6.83 -10.66
CA CYS A 384 -4.86 -7.33 -12.03
C CYS A 384 -5.96 -6.70 -12.88
N TYR A 385 -5.60 -6.05 -13.99
CA TYR A 385 -6.56 -5.52 -14.96
C TYR A 385 -6.97 -6.55 -16.02
N GLY A 386 -6.33 -7.71 -16.04
CA GLY A 386 -6.59 -8.76 -17.02
C GLY A 386 -5.49 -8.88 -18.07
N HIS A 387 -5.76 -9.71 -19.07
CA HIS A 387 -4.82 -10.05 -20.13
C HIS A 387 -4.85 -9.01 -21.27
N GLY A 388 -3.67 -8.50 -21.63
CA GLY A 388 -3.47 -7.56 -22.72
C GLY A 388 -3.51 -6.10 -22.29
N PHE A 389 -2.61 -5.30 -22.85
CA PHE A 389 -2.50 -3.88 -22.52
C PHE A 389 -3.71 -3.06 -22.97
N ASP A 390 -4.42 -3.47 -24.04
CA ASP A 390 -5.66 -2.84 -24.49
C ASP A 390 -6.75 -2.85 -23.40
N VAL A 391 -6.88 -3.98 -22.69
CA VAL A 391 -7.82 -4.12 -21.57
C VAL A 391 -7.39 -3.21 -20.44
N ALA A 392 -6.10 -3.21 -20.10
CA ALA A 392 -5.56 -2.42 -19.00
C ALA A 392 -5.65 -0.91 -19.23
N VAL A 393 -5.23 -0.41 -20.41
CA VAL A 393 -5.31 1.02 -20.74
C VAL A 393 -6.74 1.51 -20.78
N THR A 394 -7.67 0.69 -21.27
CA THR A 394 -9.11 0.98 -21.23
C THR A 394 -9.60 1.06 -19.79
N ALA A 395 -9.29 0.06 -18.95
CA ALA A 395 -9.72 0.02 -17.57
C ALA A 395 -9.14 1.18 -16.74
N LEU A 396 -7.85 1.49 -16.88
CA LEU A 396 -7.17 2.60 -16.23
C LEU A 396 -7.79 3.95 -16.65
N THR A 397 -7.97 4.17 -17.96
CA THR A 397 -8.48 5.45 -18.49
C THR A 397 -9.95 5.67 -18.14
N LEU A 398 -10.76 4.61 -18.06
CA LEU A 398 -12.18 4.69 -17.71
C LEU A 398 -12.42 4.56 -16.19
N GLY A 399 -11.38 4.33 -15.40
CA GLY A 399 -11.46 4.09 -13.95
C GLY A 399 -12.31 2.88 -13.58
N GLN A 400 -12.11 1.76 -14.28
CA GLN A 400 -12.70 0.48 -13.94
C GLN A 400 -11.91 -0.19 -12.81
N SER A 401 -12.58 -1.04 -12.03
CA SER A 401 -11.96 -1.76 -10.92
C SER A 401 -11.19 -2.98 -11.43
N PRO A 402 -9.90 -3.12 -11.06
CA PRO A 402 -9.16 -4.35 -11.30
C PRO A 402 -9.59 -5.44 -10.31
N ASP A 403 -9.19 -6.68 -10.57
CA ASP A 403 -9.25 -7.78 -9.61
C ASP A 403 -8.12 -7.65 -8.59
N ARG A 404 -8.37 -8.01 -7.34
CA ARG A 404 -7.34 -8.05 -6.31
C ARG A 404 -6.60 -9.37 -6.37
N VAL A 405 -5.27 -9.32 -6.31
CA VAL A 405 -4.42 -10.51 -6.11
C VAL A 405 -4.46 -10.89 -4.64
N ARG A 406 -4.87 -12.12 -4.33
CA ARG A 406 -4.90 -12.71 -2.99
C ARG A 406 -3.52 -13.21 -2.57
N GLU A 407 -3.34 -13.49 -1.29
CA GLU A 407 -2.05 -13.98 -0.76
C GLU A 407 -1.64 -15.33 -1.38
N ASP A 408 -2.61 -16.14 -1.80
CA ASP A 408 -2.41 -17.40 -2.51
C ASP A 408 -2.21 -17.26 -4.03
N GLY A 409 -2.18 -16.02 -4.55
CA GLY A 409 -2.02 -15.71 -5.97
C GLY A 409 -3.29 -15.80 -6.80
N THR A 410 -4.44 -16.11 -6.20
CA THR A 410 -5.74 -16.09 -6.88
C THR A 410 -6.23 -14.65 -7.10
N MET A 411 -7.11 -14.46 -8.09
CA MET A 411 -7.70 -13.17 -8.42
C MET A 411 -9.14 -13.12 -7.92
N GLU A 412 -9.49 -12.07 -7.18
CA GLU A 412 -10.87 -11.83 -6.74
C GLU A 412 -11.41 -10.52 -7.31
N LEU A 413 -12.63 -10.58 -7.84
CA LEU A 413 -13.36 -9.41 -8.33
C LEU A 413 -13.57 -8.39 -7.22
N THR A 414 -12.98 -7.21 -7.38
CA THR A 414 -13.17 -6.08 -6.47
C THR A 414 -14.52 -5.43 -6.75
N GLY A 415 -15.63 -6.02 -6.29
CA GLY A 415 -16.96 -5.47 -6.62
C GLY A 415 -18.22 -6.14 -6.05
N LEU A 416 -18.13 -7.28 -5.33
CA LEU A 416 -19.32 -7.98 -4.81
C LEU A 416 -19.48 -7.94 -3.27
N GLY A 417 -18.59 -7.23 -2.55
CA GLY A 417 -18.55 -7.22 -1.09
C GLY A 417 -19.36 -6.13 -0.37
N GLY A 418 -20.46 -5.62 -0.95
CA GLY A 418 -21.26 -4.59 -0.30
C GLY A 418 -22.49 -4.16 -1.07
N LEU A 419 -23.54 -4.97 -1.00
CA LEU A 419 -24.94 -4.51 -1.02
C LEU A 419 -25.47 -4.53 0.41
#